data_AF-A0A950PU18-F1
#
_entry.id   AF-A0A950PU18-F1
#
_cell.length_a   1.000
_cell.length_b   1.000
_cell.length_c   1.000
_cell.angle_alpha   90.00
_cell.angle_beta   90.00
_cell.angle_gamma   90.00
#
_symmetry.space_group_name_H-M   'P 1'
#
loop_
_entity.id
_entity.type
_entity.pdbx_description
1 polymer ?
#
loop_
_entity_poly.entity_id
_entity_poly.type
_entity_poly.pdbx_seq_one_letter_code
_entity_poly.pdbx_strand_id
1 'polypeptide(L)'
;EKMTLYFHGHFTSRATPRFAWITYNQNALFRRYALGNLRELTREVSKDPAMLLYLNGAQNVAAHPNENYARELMELFTLGVDAYSERDVRESARAWTGWQVNRRDGTADFEASLHDNGQKTFLGRTGNFTGDDIVNIIFEQPQCARFFAAGLLNWFVYNDPEPELVERVAGLLRSHDFELAPVVATVLRSNVFYSERAYRALVKSPVEFVIGTYKTLGLSSVDADTVPALVQMGQHLFYPPSVAGWPGGQNWITSGTMIARQNFLTQLLGSQTLQNSSWLRGLPLSASAAAHEISQRILQGDAAPATLAQLNGYLAGAGTAALAALSTENYDQRIRGAANLAMASPAYQLS
;
A
#
# COMPACT_ATOMS: atom_id res chain seq x y z
N GLU A 1 -10.09 -1.26 -2.18
CA GLU A 1 -8.78 -1.71 -2.71
C GLU A 1 -7.59 -0.86 -2.26
N LYS A 2 -7.42 0.41 -2.69
CA LYS A 2 -6.27 1.23 -2.26
C LYS A 2 -6.12 1.34 -0.74
N MET A 3 -7.21 1.59 -0.02
CA MET A 3 -7.20 1.60 1.45
C MET A 3 -6.94 0.23 2.07
N THR A 4 -7.46 -0.85 1.46
CA THR A 4 -7.16 -2.22 1.90
C THR A 4 -5.66 -2.50 1.81
N LEU A 5 -5.01 -2.08 0.71
CA LEU A 5 -3.57 -2.21 0.53
C LEU A 5 -2.78 -1.33 1.51
N TYR A 6 -3.27 -0.11 1.80
CA TYR A 6 -2.70 0.75 2.84
C TYR A 6 -2.68 0.02 4.19
N PHE A 7 -3.82 -0.50 4.65
CA PHE A 7 -3.89 -1.21 5.93
C PHE A 7 -3.10 -2.52 5.95
N HIS A 8 -3.03 -3.22 4.82
CA HIS A 8 -2.18 -4.40 4.66
C HIS A 8 -0.68 -4.09 4.82
N GLY A 9 -0.26 -2.88 4.44
CA GLY A 9 1.10 -2.38 4.67
C GLY A 9 1.30 -1.71 6.02
N HIS A 10 0.23 -1.28 6.70
CA HIS A 10 0.25 -0.59 7.99
C HIS A 10 0.18 -1.54 9.18
N PHE A 11 -0.89 -2.32 9.28
CA PHE A 11 -1.09 -3.32 10.35
C PHE A 11 -0.55 -4.66 9.91
N THR A 12 0.77 -4.77 9.83
CA THR A 12 1.37 -5.91 9.14
C THR A 12 1.29 -7.21 9.90
N SER A 13 1.13 -8.30 9.15
CA SER A 13 1.28 -9.66 9.64
C SER A 13 1.86 -10.53 8.54
N ARG A 14 2.60 -11.57 8.93
CA ARG A 14 3.27 -12.47 7.97
C ARG A 14 2.53 -13.79 7.85
N ALA A 15 2.19 -14.17 6.62
CA ALA A 15 1.64 -15.48 6.33
C ALA A 15 2.67 -16.59 6.60
N THR A 16 2.18 -17.75 7.00
CA THR A 16 2.95 -18.99 7.03
C THR A 16 2.26 -20.03 6.17
N PRO A 17 2.98 -21.01 5.58
CA PRO A 17 2.34 -22.06 4.77
C PRO A 17 1.22 -22.80 5.51
N ARG A 18 1.33 -22.90 6.84
CA ARG A 18 0.36 -23.60 7.69
C ARG A 18 -0.91 -22.79 7.97
N PHE A 19 -0.85 -21.45 7.93
CA PHE A 19 -1.92 -20.56 8.38
C PHE A 19 -2.20 -19.40 7.41
N ALA A 20 -1.92 -19.58 6.11
CA ALA A 20 -2.10 -18.52 5.09
C ALA A 20 -3.56 -18.02 4.97
N TRP A 21 -4.53 -18.85 5.32
CA TRP A 21 -5.94 -18.50 5.31
C TRP A 21 -6.31 -17.52 6.45
N ILE A 22 -5.57 -17.51 7.57
CA ILE A 22 -5.77 -16.57 8.67
C ILE A 22 -5.38 -15.15 8.22
N THR A 23 -4.24 -15.00 7.54
CA THR A 23 -3.83 -13.71 6.97
C THR A 23 -4.72 -13.27 5.81
N TYR A 24 -5.33 -14.20 5.07
CA TYR A 24 -6.39 -13.88 4.12
C TYR A 24 -7.62 -13.29 4.83
N ASN A 25 -8.06 -13.87 5.94
CA ASN A 25 -9.18 -13.35 6.74
C ASN A 25 -8.87 -11.95 7.30
N GLN A 26 -7.64 -11.71 7.76
CA GLN A 26 -7.19 -10.38 8.17
C GLN A 26 -7.26 -9.37 7.00
N ASN A 27 -6.89 -9.76 5.77
CA ASN A 27 -7.06 -8.90 4.61
C ASN A 27 -8.55 -8.61 4.30
N ALA A 28 -9.44 -9.57 4.55
CA ALA A 28 -10.88 -9.35 4.46
C ALA A 28 -11.38 -8.36 5.53
N LEU A 29 -10.84 -8.41 6.75
CA LEU A 29 -11.07 -7.41 7.80
C LEU A 29 -10.65 -6.01 7.31
N PHE A 30 -9.45 -5.87 6.74
CA PHE A 30 -9.00 -4.60 6.15
C PHE A 30 -9.91 -4.11 5.03
N ARG A 31 -10.48 -5.01 4.23
CA ARG A 31 -11.42 -4.66 3.17
C ARG A 31 -12.76 -4.20 3.73
N ARG A 32 -13.25 -4.82 4.81
CA ARG A 32 -14.47 -4.40 5.52
C ARG A 32 -14.35 -3.00 6.12
N TYR A 33 -13.20 -2.68 6.72
CA TYR A 33 -12.94 -1.39 7.36
C TYR A 33 -12.25 -0.37 6.45
N ALA A 34 -12.07 -0.65 5.16
CA ALA A 34 -11.26 0.15 4.25
C ALA A 34 -11.62 1.66 4.25
N LEU A 35 -12.89 2.00 4.44
CA LEU A 35 -13.36 3.39 4.59
C LEU A 35 -14.21 3.59 5.86
N GLY A 36 -14.14 2.65 6.81
CA GLY A 36 -14.89 2.69 8.06
C GLY A 36 -14.15 3.45 9.17
N ASN A 37 -14.49 3.13 10.41
CA ASN A 37 -13.87 3.72 11.59
C ASN A 37 -12.46 3.15 11.84
N LEU A 38 -11.46 4.02 11.91
CA LEU A 38 -10.07 3.62 12.15
C LEU A 38 -9.81 3.14 13.58
N ARG A 39 -10.54 3.67 14.57
CA ARG A 39 -10.43 3.24 15.96
C ARG A 39 -10.93 1.81 16.11
N GLU A 40 -12.09 1.52 15.53
CA GLU A 40 -12.65 0.17 15.53
C GLU A 40 -11.75 -0.80 14.75
N LEU A 41 -11.24 -0.40 13.57
CA LEU A 41 -10.26 -1.22 12.86
C LEU A 41 -9.05 -1.56 13.72
N THR A 42 -8.52 -0.58 14.45
CA THR A 42 -7.37 -0.79 15.34
C THR A 42 -7.71 -1.82 16.42
N ARG A 43 -8.86 -1.72 17.08
CA ARG A 43 -9.31 -2.72 18.07
C ARG A 43 -9.48 -4.12 17.47
N GLU A 44 -10.13 -4.20 16.31
CA GLU A 44 -10.43 -5.49 15.67
C GLU A 44 -9.16 -6.18 15.18
N VAL A 45 -8.21 -5.43 14.61
CA VAL A 45 -6.93 -6.02 14.19
C VAL A 45 -6.06 -6.41 15.39
N SER A 46 -6.16 -5.73 16.53
CA SER A 46 -5.45 -6.13 17.77
C SER A 46 -5.81 -7.53 18.27
N LYS A 47 -7.04 -7.97 17.96
CA LYS A 47 -7.62 -9.24 18.42
C LYS A 47 -7.64 -10.29 17.31
N ASP A 48 -7.21 -9.91 16.11
CA ASP A 48 -7.24 -10.80 14.97
C ASP A 48 -6.20 -11.93 15.14
N PRO A 49 -6.53 -13.18 14.77
CA PRO A 49 -5.62 -14.30 14.92
C PRO A 49 -4.29 -14.15 14.18
N ALA A 50 -4.24 -13.44 13.05
CA ALA A 50 -3.00 -13.19 12.32
C ALA A 50 -2.05 -12.33 13.15
N MET A 51 -2.55 -11.20 13.68
CA MET A 51 -1.79 -10.27 14.52
C MET A 51 -1.36 -10.92 15.84
N LEU A 52 -2.29 -11.62 16.52
CA LEU A 52 -2.01 -12.33 17.77
C LEU A 52 -0.92 -13.39 17.63
N LEU A 53 -0.84 -14.08 16.49
CA LEU A 53 0.23 -15.04 16.22
C LEU A 53 1.53 -14.35 15.79
N TYR A 54 1.46 -13.28 15.00
CA TYR A 54 2.63 -12.61 14.46
C TYR A 54 3.42 -11.84 15.52
N LEU A 55 2.73 -11.17 16.45
CA LEU A 55 3.34 -10.35 17.49
C LEU A 55 3.24 -10.98 18.89
N ASN A 56 3.07 -12.31 18.95
CA ASN A 56 3.05 -13.11 20.18
C ASN A 56 1.93 -12.72 21.18
N GLY A 57 0.86 -12.07 20.73
CA GLY A 57 -0.32 -11.76 21.54
C GLY A 57 -1.00 -13.01 22.12
N ALA A 58 -1.02 -14.12 21.37
CA ALA A 58 -1.57 -15.39 21.86
C ALA A 58 -0.76 -16.02 23.02
N GLN A 59 0.46 -15.54 23.27
CA GLN A 59 1.32 -15.97 24.39
C GLN A 59 1.29 -14.96 25.55
N ASN A 60 0.59 -13.84 25.38
CA ASN A 60 0.53 -12.77 26.37
C ASN A 60 -0.46 -13.15 27.49
N VAL A 61 0.07 -13.53 28.66
CA VAL A 61 -0.73 -13.94 29.82
C VAL A 61 -0.28 -13.18 31.07
N ALA A 62 -1.15 -13.03 32.06
CA ALA A 62 -0.88 -12.25 33.26
C ALA A 62 0.42 -12.64 33.98
N ALA A 63 0.74 -13.94 34.01
CA ALA A 63 1.97 -14.45 34.63
C ALA A 63 3.24 -14.07 33.84
N HIS A 64 3.13 -13.86 32.54
CA HIS A 64 4.24 -13.55 31.63
C HIS A 64 3.79 -12.52 30.56
N PRO A 65 3.63 -11.24 30.92
CA PRO A 65 3.23 -10.22 29.95
C PRO A 65 4.24 -10.09 28.81
N ASN A 66 3.74 -10.03 27.57
CA ASN A 66 4.54 -9.90 26.36
C ASN A 66 4.39 -8.49 25.77
N GLU A 67 5.49 -7.75 25.77
CA GLU A 67 5.51 -6.34 25.36
C GLU A 67 5.49 -6.13 23.85
N ASN A 68 5.71 -7.16 23.03
CA ASN A 68 5.94 -7.02 21.59
C ASN A 68 4.77 -6.30 20.92
N TYR A 69 3.55 -6.85 20.99
CA TYR A 69 2.37 -6.19 20.42
C TYR A 69 2.12 -4.78 20.98
N ALA A 70 2.30 -4.59 22.29
CA ALA A 70 2.07 -3.30 22.94
C ALA A 70 3.02 -2.22 22.41
N ARG A 71 4.29 -2.57 22.18
CA ARG A 71 5.30 -1.68 21.60
C ARG A 71 4.93 -1.34 20.16
N GLU A 72 4.67 -2.33 19.33
CA GLU A 72 4.34 -2.11 17.91
C GLU A 72 3.03 -1.33 17.73
N LEU A 73 2.03 -1.57 18.57
CA LEU A 73 0.77 -0.82 18.58
C LEU A 73 1.03 0.68 18.73
N MET A 74 1.90 1.08 19.66
CA MET A 74 2.21 2.49 19.90
C MET A 74 3.22 3.02 18.88
N GLU A 75 4.32 2.31 18.64
CA GLU A 75 5.43 2.78 17.81
C GLU A 75 5.08 2.83 16.33
N LEU A 76 4.61 1.71 15.78
CA LEU A 76 4.46 1.54 14.33
C LEU A 76 3.02 1.70 13.86
N PHE A 77 2.04 1.46 14.73
CA PHE A 77 0.65 1.42 14.29
C PHE A 77 -0.17 2.65 14.66
N THR A 78 0.21 3.44 15.67
CA THR A 78 -0.67 4.54 16.13
C THR A 78 -0.01 5.86 16.53
N LEU A 79 1.09 5.89 17.28
CA LEU A 79 1.64 7.13 17.84
C LEU A 79 2.96 7.57 17.20
N GLY A 80 3.79 6.62 16.79
CA GLY A 80 5.16 6.89 16.37
C GLY A 80 6.15 6.76 17.53
N VAL A 81 7.43 6.89 17.18
CA VAL A 81 8.55 6.86 18.12
C VAL A 81 8.49 8.05 19.09
N ASP A 82 9.00 7.88 20.31
CA ASP A 82 9.12 8.91 21.36
C ASP A 82 7.81 9.53 21.89
N ALA A 83 6.65 8.97 21.54
CA ALA A 83 5.34 9.45 21.97
C ALA A 83 4.78 8.78 23.25
N TYR A 84 5.52 7.83 23.81
CA TYR A 84 5.13 7.03 24.99
C TYR A 84 6.36 6.63 25.79
N SER A 85 6.18 6.23 27.04
CA SER A 85 7.26 5.74 27.89
C SER A 85 7.35 4.21 27.87
N GLU A 86 8.50 3.69 28.30
CA GLU A 86 8.68 2.24 28.52
C GLU A 86 7.68 1.67 29.54
N ARG A 87 7.22 2.49 30.50
CA ARG A 87 6.15 2.08 31.42
C ARG A 87 4.82 1.89 30.69
N ASP A 88 4.50 2.77 29.74
CA ASP A 88 3.28 2.65 28.95
C ASP A 88 3.27 1.35 28.13
N VAL A 89 4.44 0.90 27.64
CA VAL A 89 4.59 -0.42 26.97
C VAL A 89 4.20 -1.55 27.90
N ARG A 90 4.77 -1.59 29.11
CA ARG A 90 4.47 -2.64 30.11
C ARG A 90 3.01 -2.65 30.50
N GLU A 91 2.43 -1.49 30.74
CA GLU A 91 1.05 -1.36 31.21
C GLU A 91 0.05 -1.69 30.10
N SER A 92 0.36 -1.32 28.85
CA SER A 92 -0.38 -1.77 27.65
C SER A 92 -0.27 -3.29 27.47
N ALA A 93 0.93 -3.87 27.64
CA ALA A 93 1.14 -5.32 27.53
C ALA A 93 0.26 -6.10 28.52
N ARG A 94 0.18 -5.62 29.77
CA ARG A 94 -0.72 -6.19 30.80
C ARG A 94 -2.18 -6.13 30.36
N ALA A 95 -2.62 -5.01 29.77
CA ALA A 95 -4.00 -4.83 29.30
C ALA A 95 -4.36 -5.76 28.12
N TRP A 96 -3.38 -6.22 27.35
CA TRP A 96 -3.56 -7.16 26.24
C TRP A 96 -3.42 -8.63 26.63
N THR A 97 -3.22 -8.95 27.91
CA THR A 97 -3.12 -10.36 28.37
C THR A 97 -4.46 -11.09 28.20
N GLY A 98 -4.42 -12.40 28.01
CA GLY A 98 -5.61 -13.27 28.04
C GLY A 98 -6.18 -13.65 26.67
N TRP A 99 -5.72 -13.04 25.58
CA TRP A 99 -6.11 -13.49 24.24
C TRP A 99 -5.41 -14.79 23.85
N GLN A 100 -6.18 -15.75 23.31
CA GLN A 100 -5.70 -17.03 22.84
C GLN A 100 -6.16 -17.27 21.39
N VAL A 101 -5.38 -18.03 20.62
CA VAL A 101 -5.73 -18.38 19.24
C VAL A 101 -5.90 -19.89 19.13
N ASN A 102 -7.11 -20.31 18.76
CA ASN A 102 -7.35 -21.69 18.37
C ASN A 102 -6.82 -21.91 16.95
N ARG A 103 -5.66 -22.57 16.84
CA ARG A 103 -4.99 -22.79 15.55
C ARG A 103 -5.71 -23.79 14.62
N ARG A 104 -6.74 -24.51 15.09
CA ARG A 104 -7.47 -25.49 14.27
C ARG A 104 -8.50 -24.81 13.37
N ASP A 105 -9.25 -23.88 13.94
CA ASP A 105 -10.32 -23.12 13.26
C ASP A 105 -10.03 -21.62 13.15
N GLY A 106 -8.83 -21.20 13.59
CA GLY A 106 -8.29 -19.83 13.46
C GLY A 106 -9.19 -18.78 14.08
N THR A 107 -9.87 -19.15 15.16
CA THR A 107 -10.62 -18.23 16.01
C THR A 107 -9.72 -17.69 17.12
N ALA A 108 -10.07 -16.51 17.63
CA ALA A 108 -9.41 -15.90 18.78
C ALA A 108 -10.44 -15.71 19.89
N ASP A 109 -10.09 -16.17 21.09
CA ASP A 109 -10.95 -16.14 22.27
C ASP A 109 -10.23 -15.45 23.42
N PHE A 110 -10.98 -14.73 24.23
CA PHE A 110 -10.48 -14.09 25.44
C PHE A 110 -10.69 -15.00 26.65
N GLU A 111 -9.60 -15.37 27.32
CA GLU A 111 -9.60 -16.19 28.53
C GLU A 111 -9.33 -15.31 29.76
N ALA A 112 -10.40 -15.06 30.53
CA ALA A 112 -10.35 -14.17 31.68
C ALA A 112 -9.39 -14.64 32.78
N SER A 113 -9.18 -15.95 32.95
CA SER A 113 -8.25 -16.49 33.94
C SER A 113 -6.77 -16.20 33.62
N LEU A 114 -6.47 -15.90 32.36
CA LEU A 114 -5.14 -15.52 31.89
C LEU A 114 -4.94 -14.01 31.82
N HIS A 115 -5.96 -13.21 32.14
CA HIS A 115 -5.91 -11.75 32.07
C HIS A 115 -5.47 -11.10 33.39
N ASP A 116 -4.62 -10.09 33.29
CA ASP A 116 -4.22 -9.24 34.39
C ASP A 116 -5.30 -8.21 34.68
N ASN A 117 -6.11 -8.46 35.72
CA ASN A 117 -7.17 -7.56 36.19
C ASN A 117 -6.67 -6.49 37.18
N GLY A 118 -5.35 -6.34 37.34
CA GLY A 118 -4.76 -5.32 38.17
C GLY A 118 -4.94 -3.92 37.58
N GLN A 119 -4.84 -2.92 38.45
CA GLN A 119 -4.82 -1.52 38.04
C GLN A 119 -3.58 -1.23 37.18
N LYS A 120 -3.77 -0.43 36.13
CA LYS A 120 -2.76 -0.06 35.12
C LYS A 120 -2.69 1.44 35.03
N THR A 121 -1.51 1.98 34.76
CA THR A 121 -1.32 3.42 34.50
C THR A 121 -0.76 3.58 33.09
N PHE A 122 -1.53 4.18 32.20
CA PHE A 122 -1.22 4.27 30.78
C PHE A 122 -1.51 5.69 30.27
N LEU A 123 -0.51 6.33 29.66
CA LEU A 123 -0.58 7.68 29.08
C LEU A 123 -1.26 8.69 30.02
N GLY A 124 -0.85 8.68 31.29
CA GLY A 124 -1.33 9.61 32.32
C GLY A 124 -2.68 9.28 32.94
N ARG A 125 -3.33 8.18 32.53
CA ARG A 125 -4.60 7.71 33.11
C ARG A 125 -4.36 6.46 33.95
N THR A 126 -5.13 6.26 35.00
CA THR A 126 -5.04 5.07 35.86
C THR A 126 -6.41 4.40 36.00
N GLY A 127 -6.46 3.09 35.82
CA GLY A 127 -7.70 2.30 35.85
C GLY A 127 -7.43 0.82 35.64
N ASN A 128 -8.46 -0.02 35.80
CA ASN A 128 -8.36 -1.42 35.39
C ASN A 128 -8.63 -1.52 33.88
N PHE A 129 -7.65 -1.14 33.06
CA PHE A 129 -7.80 -1.06 31.62
C PHE A 129 -7.71 -2.43 30.93
N THR A 130 -8.57 -2.63 29.93
CA THR A 130 -8.50 -3.69 28.93
C THR A 130 -7.74 -3.22 27.68
N GLY A 131 -7.45 -4.13 26.75
CA GLY A 131 -6.85 -3.77 25.47
C GLY A 131 -7.68 -2.75 24.67
N ASP A 132 -9.01 -2.81 24.74
CA ASP A 132 -9.87 -1.83 24.08
C ASP A 132 -9.78 -0.44 24.71
N ASP A 133 -9.61 -0.38 26.03
CA ASP A 133 -9.36 0.88 26.75
C ASP A 133 -8.02 1.48 26.34
N ILE A 134 -6.98 0.66 26.13
CA ILE A 134 -5.68 1.12 25.60
C ILE A 134 -5.87 1.79 24.24
N VAL A 135 -6.60 1.17 23.31
CA VAL A 135 -6.88 1.77 21.99
C VAL A 135 -7.65 3.09 22.15
N ASN A 136 -8.63 3.15 23.06
CA ASN A 136 -9.35 4.40 23.33
C ASN A 136 -8.43 5.52 23.81
N ILE A 137 -7.59 5.23 24.81
CA ILE A 137 -6.67 6.22 25.38
C ILE A 137 -5.66 6.70 24.33
N ILE A 138 -5.19 5.81 23.44
CA ILE A 138 -4.33 6.17 22.30
C ILE A 138 -5.05 7.15 21.36
N PHE A 139 -6.30 6.87 21.00
CA PHE A 139 -7.07 7.70 20.06
C PHE A 139 -7.51 9.06 20.65
N GLU A 140 -7.46 9.21 21.98
CA GLU A 140 -7.60 10.51 22.65
C GLU A 140 -6.33 11.39 22.50
N GLN A 141 -5.17 10.80 22.19
CA GLN A 141 -3.94 11.58 22.01
C GLN A 141 -3.96 12.33 20.67
N PRO A 142 -3.68 13.65 20.65
CA PRO A 142 -3.56 14.40 19.40
C PRO A 142 -2.53 13.81 18.44
N GLN A 143 -1.47 13.20 18.98
CA GLN A 143 -0.41 12.54 18.22
C GLN A 143 -0.93 11.37 17.37
N CYS A 144 -1.92 10.60 17.85
CA CYS A 144 -2.51 9.50 17.09
C CYS A 144 -3.13 10.00 15.78
N ALA A 145 -3.91 11.09 15.85
CA ALA A 145 -4.50 11.69 14.67
C ALA A 145 -3.44 12.24 13.70
N ARG A 146 -2.33 12.81 14.20
CA ARG A 146 -1.22 13.29 13.37
C ARG A 146 -0.50 12.16 12.66
N PHE A 147 -0.25 11.06 13.37
CA PHE A 147 0.41 9.88 12.83
C PHE A 147 -0.35 9.31 11.63
N PHE A 148 -1.65 9.08 11.80
CA PHE A 148 -2.50 8.61 10.70
C PHE A 148 -2.69 9.64 9.59
N ALA A 149 -2.81 10.93 9.92
CA ALA A 149 -2.87 11.99 8.92
C ALA A 149 -1.64 12.02 8.02
N ALA A 150 -0.43 11.94 8.61
CA ALA A 150 0.81 11.85 7.87
C ALA A 150 0.86 10.59 7.00
N GLY A 151 0.44 9.43 7.54
CA GLY A 151 0.34 8.18 6.79
C GLY A 151 -0.57 8.27 5.55
N LEU A 152 -1.78 8.85 5.71
CA LEU A 152 -2.72 9.05 4.60
C LEU A 152 -2.18 10.02 3.55
N LEU A 153 -1.53 11.11 3.97
CA LEU A 153 -0.91 12.07 3.06
C LEU A 153 0.25 11.45 2.27
N ASN A 154 1.13 10.70 2.95
CA ASN A 154 2.22 9.96 2.32
C ASN A 154 1.72 8.89 1.34
N TRP A 155 0.55 8.33 1.59
CA TRP A 155 -0.04 7.27 0.75
C TRP A 155 -0.79 7.81 -0.47
N PHE A 156 -1.48 8.95 -0.34
CA PHE A 156 -2.34 9.47 -1.41
C PHE A 156 -1.82 10.71 -2.11
N VAL A 157 -0.96 11.51 -1.48
CA VAL A 157 -0.68 12.88 -1.94
C VAL A 157 0.79 13.04 -2.31
N TYR A 158 1.69 13.11 -1.32
CA TYR A 158 3.14 13.19 -1.52
C TYR A 158 3.88 12.85 -0.22
N ASN A 159 5.14 12.46 -0.34
CA ASN A 159 6.00 12.20 0.81
C ASN A 159 6.45 13.50 1.51
N ASP A 160 6.68 13.41 2.82
CA ASP A 160 7.13 14.51 3.69
C ASP A 160 6.21 15.75 3.67
N PRO A 161 4.91 15.58 4.04
CA PRO A 161 3.96 16.68 4.08
C PRO A 161 4.30 17.73 5.13
N GLU A 162 3.92 18.97 4.86
CA GLU A 162 4.11 20.10 5.77
C GLU A 162 3.35 19.86 7.10
N PRO A 163 3.92 20.22 8.28
CA PRO A 163 3.27 20.01 9.56
C PRO A 163 1.87 20.62 9.67
N GLU A 164 1.65 21.78 9.04
CA GLU A 164 0.35 22.44 9.01
C GLU A 164 -0.70 21.66 8.23
N LEU A 165 -0.30 20.96 7.16
CA LEU A 165 -1.20 20.11 6.39
C LEU A 165 -1.54 18.84 7.19
N VAL A 166 -0.54 18.24 7.84
CA VAL A 166 -0.75 17.10 8.75
C VAL A 166 -1.73 17.47 9.85
N GLU A 167 -1.59 18.64 10.49
CA GLU A 167 -2.51 19.07 11.54
C GLU A 167 -3.94 19.32 11.01
N ARG A 168 -4.11 19.85 9.80
CA ARG A 168 -5.44 20.00 9.19
C ARG A 168 -6.12 18.66 8.97
N VAL A 169 -5.42 17.67 8.41
CA VAL A 169 -5.98 16.32 8.19
C VAL A 169 -6.20 15.60 9.52
N ALA A 170 -5.33 15.78 10.51
CA ALA A 170 -5.52 15.27 11.86
C ALA A 170 -6.77 15.87 12.53
N GLY A 171 -7.01 17.17 12.33
CA GLY A 171 -8.23 17.85 12.74
C GLY A 171 -9.47 17.23 12.11
N LEU A 172 -9.43 16.92 10.81
CA LEU A 172 -10.52 16.23 10.12
C LEU A 172 -10.81 14.85 10.73
N LEU A 173 -9.77 14.03 10.96
CA LEU A 173 -9.90 12.73 11.61
C LEU A 173 -10.61 12.87 12.96
N ARG A 174 -10.17 13.77 13.83
CA ARG A 174 -10.80 13.98 15.15
C ARG A 174 -12.23 14.49 15.03
N SER A 175 -12.50 15.43 14.13
CA SER A 175 -13.85 16.01 13.94
C SER A 175 -14.88 15.01 13.40
N HIS A 176 -14.42 13.98 12.69
CA HIS A 176 -15.24 12.90 12.16
C HIS A 176 -15.17 11.63 13.01
N ASP A 177 -14.68 11.71 14.25
CA ASP A 177 -14.50 10.56 15.15
C ASP A 177 -13.79 9.38 14.47
N PHE A 178 -12.77 9.68 13.67
CA PHE A 178 -11.93 8.74 12.94
C PHE A 178 -12.68 7.89 11.88
N GLU A 179 -13.84 8.34 11.40
CA GLU A 179 -14.45 7.81 10.17
C GLU A 179 -13.63 8.21 8.94
N LEU A 180 -13.11 7.23 8.21
CA LEU A 180 -12.16 7.45 7.12
C LEU A 180 -12.81 7.95 5.83
N ALA A 181 -14.03 7.51 5.52
CA ALA A 181 -14.74 7.90 4.29
C ALA A 181 -14.76 9.43 4.07
N PRO A 182 -15.22 10.28 5.01
CA PRO A 182 -15.24 11.72 4.80
C PRO A 182 -13.83 12.34 4.70
N VAL A 183 -12.86 11.82 5.46
CA VAL A 183 -11.49 12.34 5.47
C VAL A 183 -10.79 12.04 4.13
N VAL A 184 -10.83 10.79 3.68
CA VAL A 184 -10.24 10.39 2.39
C VAL A 184 -10.93 11.11 1.24
N ALA A 185 -12.27 11.24 1.27
CA ALA A 185 -13.00 12.00 0.26
C ALA A 185 -12.59 13.47 0.22
N THR A 186 -12.32 14.09 1.37
CA THR A 186 -11.85 15.47 1.46
C THR A 186 -10.44 15.61 0.89
N VAL A 187 -9.52 14.74 1.28
CA VAL A 187 -8.13 14.77 0.78
C VAL A 187 -8.11 14.63 -0.74
N LEU A 188 -8.77 13.63 -1.30
CA LEU A 188 -8.75 13.34 -2.75
C LEU A 188 -9.50 14.37 -3.61
N ARG A 189 -10.30 15.25 -3.01
CA ARG A 189 -11.01 16.35 -3.70
C ARG A 189 -10.42 17.72 -3.39
N SER A 190 -9.36 17.78 -2.59
CA SER A 190 -8.74 19.04 -2.18
C SER A 190 -7.86 19.63 -3.27
N ASN A 191 -7.68 20.96 -3.25
CA ASN A 191 -6.71 21.63 -4.13
C ASN A 191 -5.28 21.14 -3.89
N VAL A 192 -4.97 20.63 -2.69
CA VAL A 192 -3.64 20.08 -2.37
C VAL A 192 -3.36 18.83 -3.21
N PHE A 193 -4.35 17.95 -3.36
CA PHE A 193 -4.22 16.73 -4.17
C PHE A 193 -3.98 17.02 -5.66
N TYR A 194 -4.48 18.15 -6.16
CA TYR A 194 -4.28 18.60 -7.54
C TYR A 194 -3.15 19.64 -7.70
N SER A 195 -2.36 19.86 -6.65
CA SER A 195 -1.25 20.83 -6.70
C SER A 195 -0.08 20.29 -7.52
N GLU A 196 0.77 21.19 -8.03
CA GLU A 196 2.00 20.81 -8.73
C GLU A 196 2.91 19.93 -7.86
N ARG A 197 2.92 20.15 -6.53
CA ARG A 197 3.69 19.34 -5.59
C ARG A 197 3.18 17.91 -5.49
N ALA A 198 1.88 17.68 -5.64
CA ALA A 198 1.26 16.35 -5.54
C ALA A 198 1.29 15.60 -6.87
N TYR A 199 1.29 16.32 -7.99
CA TYR A 199 1.26 15.71 -9.31
C TYR A 199 2.51 14.85 -9.55
N ARG A 200 2.30 13.52 -9.71
CA ARG A 200 3.38 12.54 -9.93
C ARG A 200 4.45 12.55 -8.83
N ALA A 201 4.06 12.88 -7.61
CA ALA A 201 4.99 12.98 -6.49
C ALA A 201 5.37 11.61 -5.89
N LEU A 202 4.50 10.61 -6.08
CA LEU A 202 4.67 9.30 -5.47
C LEU A 202 5.24 8.30 -6.47
N VAL A 203 6.22 7.52 -6.02
CA VAL A 203 6.71 6.35 -6.76
C VAL A 203 5.72 5.22 -6.61
N LYS A 204 5.19 4.70 -7.74
CA LYS A 204 4.30 3.54 -7.74
C LYS A 204 4.98 2.36 -7.06
N SER A 205 4.34 1.77 -6.06
CA SER A 205 4.70 0.45 -5.53
C SER A 205 4.58 -0.61 -6.64
N PRO A 206 5.23 -1.78 -6.51
CA PRO A 206 5.10 -2.86 -7.47
C PRO A 206 3.65 -3.25 -7.78
N VAL A 207 2.77 -3.30 -6.77
CA VAL A 207 1.34 -3.59 -6.98
C VAL A 207 0.67 -2.51 -7.82
N GLU A 208 0.93 -1.23 -7.55
CA GLU A 208 0.36 -0.13 -8.33
C GLU A 208 0.89 -0.10 -9.76
N PHE A 209 2.17 -0.37 -9.95
CA PHE A 209 2.80 -0.47 -11.27
C PHE A 209 2.18 -1.61 -12.09
N VAL A 210 2.10 -2.82 -11.52
CA VAL A 210 1.58 -4.00 -12.20
C VAL A 210 0.08 -3.87 -12.49
N ILE A 211 -0.75 -3.58 -11.47
CA ILE A 211 -2.20 -3.46 -11.63
C ILE A 211 -2.56 -2.23 -12.47
N GLY A 212 -1.83 -1.12 -12.31
CA GLY A 212 -1.97 0.07 -13.15
C GLY A 212 -1.67 -0.23 -14.62
N THR A 213 -0.68 -1.10 -14.88
CA THR A 213 -0.38 -1.57 -16.23
C THR A 213 -1.48 -2.43 -16.80
N TYR A 214 -1.96 -3.45 -16.09
CA TYR A 214 -3.13 -4.24 -16.53
C TYR A 214 -4.32 -3.33 -16.87
N LYS A 215 -4.63 -2.33 -16.03
CA LYS A 215 -5.72 -1.38 -16.28
C LYS A 215 -5.49 -0.47 -17.48
N THR A 216 -4.29 0.10 -17.62
CA THR A 216 -3.90 0.94 -18.77
C THR A 216 -4.09 0.19 -20.09
N LEU A 217 -3.85 -1.11 -20.06
CA LEU A 217 -3.98 -2.01 -21.21
C LEU A 217 -5.41 -2.55 -21.42
N GLY A 218 -6.38 -2.13 -20.59
CA GLY A 218 -7.76 -2.60 -20.67
C GLY A 218 -7.95 -4.07 -20.29
N LEU A 219 -7.02 -4.66 -19.55
CA LEU A 219 -7.09 -6.05 -19.10
C LEU A 219 -7.85 -6.14 -17.77
N SER A 220 -8.76 -7.11 -17.68
CA SER A 220 -9.62 -7.33 -16.50
C SER A 220 -9.15 -8.47 -15.58
N SER A 221 -8.14 -9.22 -15.98
CA SER A 221 -7.56 -10.33 -15.23
C SER A 221 -6.04 -10.22 -15.19
N VAL A 222 -5.45 -10.73 -14.11
CA VAL A 222 -4.00 -10.83 -13.93
C VAL A 222 -3.52 -12.23 -14.34
N ASP A 223 -2.33 -12.32 -14.90
CA ASP A 223 -1.73 -13.61 -15.27
C ASP A 223 -1.03 -14.26 -14.07
N ALA A 224 -0.80 -15.57 -14.13
CA ALA A 224 -0.14 -16.33 -13.06
C ALA A 224 1.26 -15.76 -12.70
N ASP A 225 1.97 -15.21 -13.68
CA ASP A 225 3.31 -14.62 -13.53
C ASP A 225 3.31 -13.28 -12.77
N THR A 226 2.13 -12.72 -12.47
CA THR A 226 1.98 -11.49 -11.69
C THR A 226 2.61 -11.62 -10.30
N VAL A 227 2.42 -12.74 -9.62
CA VAL A 227 2.95 -12.93 -8.26
C VAL A 227 4.49 -12.98 -8.28
N PRO A 228 5.16 -13.81 -9.11
CA PRO A 228 6.61 -13.76 -9.28
C PRO A 228 7.14 -12.36 -9.62
N ALA A 229 6.45 -11.61 -10.49
CA ALA A 229 6.84 -10.26 -10.86
C ALA A 229 6.84 -9.30 -9.66
N LEU A 230 5.78 -9.33 -8.83
CA LEU A 230 5.71 -8.53 -7.60
C LEU A 230 6.85 -8.87 -6.62
N VAL A 231 7.18 -10.16 -6.48
CA VAL A 231 8.29 -10.61 -5.63
C VAL A 231 9.63 -10.07 -6.14
N GLN A 232 9.90 -10.19 -7.44
CA GLN A 232 11.14 -9.67 -8.06
C GLN A 232 11.26 -8.14 -7.96
N MET A 233 10.13 -7.44 -7.91
CA MET A 233 10.09 -5.98 -7.70
C MET A 233 10.12 -5.58 -6.21
N GLY A 234 10.18 -6.55 -5.28
CA GLY A 234 10.36 -6.29 -3.85
C GLY A 234 9.09 -6.24 -3.00
N GLN A 235 7.90 -6.55 -3.55
CA GLN A 235 6.63 -6.51 -2.81
C GLN A 235 5.92 -7.86 -2.82
N HIS A 236 6.42 -8.80 -2.00
CA HIS A 236 5.76 -10.09 -1.79
C HIS A 236 4.55 -9.94 -0.85
N LEU A 237 3.35 -9.77 -1.41
CA LEU A 237 2.12 -9.64 -0.62
C LEU A 237 1.98 -10.77 0.41
N PHE A 238 1.55 -10.41 1.63
CA PHE A 238 1.44 -11.27 2.82
C PHE A 238 2.77 -11.69 3.46
N TYR A 239 3.89 -11.24 2.89
CA TYR A 239 5.24 -11.48 3.42
C TYR A 239 6.00 -10.15 3.53
N PRO A 240 5.57 -9.25 4.43
CA PRO A 240 6.28 -7.99 4.66
C PRO A 240 7.73 -8.26 5.15
N PRO A 241 8.69 -7.39 4.81
CA PRO A 241 10.09 -7.56 5.21
C PRO A 241 10.31 -7.32 6.72
N SER A 242 9.46 -6.51 7.36
CA SER A 242 9.46 -6.25 8.81
C SER A 242 8.05 -5.88 9.30
N VAL A 243 7.90 -5.65 10.61
CA VAL A 243 6.63 -5.19 11.21
C VAL A 243 6.22 -3.80 10.70
N ALA A 244 7.18 -2.97 10.29
CA ALA A 244 6.94 -1.68 9.66
C ALA A 244 6.41 -1.78 8.21
N GLY A 245 6.25 -3.00 7.69
CA GLY A 245 5.77 -3.22 6.33
C GLY A 245 6.80 -2.92 5.26
N TRP A 246 6.36 -2.34 4.14
CA TRP A 246 7.25 -2.01 3.02
C TRP A 246 7.63 -0.53 3.09
N PRO A 247 8.93 -0.19 2.99
CA PRO A 247 9.42 1.17 3.23
C PRO A 247 8.96 2.21 2.19
N GLY A 248 8.42 1.79 1.04
CA GLY A 248 7.81 2.70 0.09
C GLY A 248 8.80 3.60 -0.68
N GLY A 249 8.25 4.54 -1.45
CA GLY A 249 9.00 5.63 -2.09
C GLY A 249 10.14 5.17 -3.00
N GLN A 250 11.29 5.81 -2.88
CA GLN A 250 12.47 5.53 -3.72
C GLN A 250 13.03 4.11 -3.54
N ASN A 251 12.70 3.41 -2.45
CA ASN A 251 13.11 2.02 -2.24
C ASN A 251 12.53 1.07 -3.30
N TRP A 252 11.49 1.50 -4.02
CA TRP A 252 10.94 0.75 -5.15
C TRP A 252 11.76 0.87 -6.44
N ILE A 253 12.75 1.77 -6.49
CA ILE A 253 13.54 2.10 -7.68
C ILE A 253 15.02 1.87 -7.38
N THR A 254 15.46 0.66 -7.69
CA THR A 254 16.87 0.23 -7.75
C THR A 254 17.16 -0.33 -9.14
N SER A 255 18.44 -0.44 -9.51
CA SER A 255 18.85 -1.05 -10.79
C SER A 255 18.22 -2.43 -11.01
N GLY A 256 18.16 -3.27 -9.95
CA GLY A 256 17.55 -4.60 -10.02
C GLY A 256 16.03 -4.55 -10.21
N THR A 257 15.32 -3.75 -9.41
CA THR A 257 13.85 -3.65 -9.52
C THR A 257 13.38 -3.00 -10.83
N MET A 258 14.18 -2.09 -11.41
CA MET A 258 13.87 -1.50 -12.72
C MET A 258 14.00 -2.54 -13.85
N ILE A 259 15.00 -3.42 -13.78
CA ILE A 259 15.09 -4.57 -14.69
C ILE A 259 13.88 -5.50 -14.51
N ALA A 260 13.46 -5.78 -13.28
CA ALA A 260 12.27 -6.59 -13.01
C ALA A 260 10.98 -5.97 -13.59
N ARG A 261 10.79 -4.65 -13.44
CA ARG A 261 9.68 -3.91 -14.08
C ARG A 261 9.73 -4.03 -15.60
N GLN A 262 10.90 -3.87 -16.20
CA GLN A 262 11.09 -3.98 -17.65
C GLN A 262 10.81 -5.39 -18.17
N ASN A 263 11.23 -6.43 -17.43
CA ASN A 263 10.97 -7.82 -17.77
C ASN A 263 9.47 -8.13 -17.73
N PHE A 264 8.78 -7.66 -16.68
CA PHE A 264 7.32 -7.76 -16.58
C PHE A 264 6.61 -7.09 -17.76
N LEU A 265 6.97 -5.85 -18.12
CA LEU A 265 6.37 -5.15 -19.27
C LEU A 265 6.60 -5.92 -20.57
N THR A 266 7.81 -6.42 -20.77
CA THR A 266 8.18 -7.17 -21.99
C THR A 266 7.39 -8.47 -22.11
N GLN A 267 7.28 -9.22 -21.01
CA GLN A 267 6.50 -10.45 -20.96
C GLN A 267 5.01 -10.20 -21.18
N LEU A 268 4.45 -9.22 -20.46
CA LEU A 268 3.04 -8.88 -20.55
C LEU A 268 2.71 -8.42 -21.98
N LEU A 269 3.40 -7.41 -22.51
CA LEU A 269 3.16 -6.90 -23.88
C LEU A 269 3.39 -7.95 -24.97
N GLY A 270 4.27 -8.93 -24.75
CA GLY A 270 4.46 -10.07 -25.66
C GLY A 270 3.41 -11.17 -25.55
N SER A 271 2.54 -11.15 -24.52
CA SER A 271 1.59 -12.23 -24.23
C SER A 271 0.46 -12.32 -25.25
N GLN A 272 -0.07 -13.54 -25.44
CA GLN A 272 -1.25 -13.76 -26.28
C GLN A 272 -2.51 -13.08 -25.72
N THR A 273 -2.60 -12.94 -24.40
CA THR A 273 -3.68 -12.20 -23.71
C THR A 273 -3.84 -10.78 -24.27
N LEU A 274 -2.71 -10.11 -24.57
CA LEU A 274 -2.71 -8.77 -25.13
C LEU A 274 -2.91 -8.70 -26.64
N GLN A 275 -2.60 -9.76 -27.39
CA GLN A 275 -2.86 -9.79 -28.83
C GLN A 275 -4.37 -9.66 -29.15
N ASN A 276 -5.24 -10.08 -28.22
CA ASN A 276 -6.68 -9.96 -28.36
C ASN A 276 -7.27 -8.63 -27.84
N SER A 277 -6.46 -7.79 -27.20
CA SER A 277 -6.91 -6.55 -26.57
C SER A 277 -7.15 -5.42 -27.60
N SER A 278 -8.12 -4.55 -27.32
CA SER A 278 -8.56 -3.48 -28.24
C SER A 278 -7.76 -2.17 -28.12
N TRP A 279 -6.96 -1.99 -27.07
CA TRP A 279 -6.39 -0.69 -26.68
C TRP A 279 -5.34 -0.13 -27.65
N LEU A 280 -4.74 -0.96 -28.52
CA LEU A 280 -3.80 -0.54 -29.58
C LEU A 280 -4.41 -0.46 -30.98
N ARG A 281 -5.69 -0.82 -31.13
CA ARG A 281 -6.35 -0.74 -32.43
C ARG A 281 -6.66 0.73 -32.78
N GLY A 282 -6.45 1.09 -34.04
CA GLY A 282 -6.83 2.40 -34.57
C GLY A 282 -5.90 3.56 -34.22
N LEU A 283 -4.64 3.31 -33.81
CA LEU A 283 -3.63 4.38 -33.78
C LEU A 283 -3.24 4.76 -35.22
N PRO A 284 -2.82 6.01 -35.44
CA PRO A 284 -2.35 6.46 -36.75
C PRO A 284 -1.15 5.65 -37.26
N LEU A 285 -1.02 5.53 -38.59
CA LEU A 285 0.18 4.97 -39.22
C LEU A 285 1.36 5.95 -39.25
N SER A 286 1.11 7.24 -39.00
CA SER A 286 2.17 8.23 -38.84
C SER A 286 2.88 8.01 -37.50
N ALA A 287 4.21 7.85 -37.53
CA ALA A 287 5.02 7.65 -36.33
C ALA A 287 4.81 8.75 -35.27
N SER A 288 4.78 10.02 -35.71
CA SER A 288 4.61 11.16 -34.80
C SER A 288 3.21 11.19 -34.19
N ALA A 289 2.18 10.91 -34.99
CA ALA A 289 0.80 10.89 -34.49
C ALA A 289 0.55 9.68 -33.57
N ALA A 290 1.13 8.52 -33.87
CA ALA A 290 1.10 7.35 -32.99
C ALA A 290 1.86 7.59 -31.68
N ALA A 291 3.04 8.22 -31.73
CA ALA A 291 3.81 8.58 -30.54
C ALA A 291 3.02 9.53 -29.62
N HIS A 292 2.36 10.54 -30.20
CA HIS A 292 1.51 11.45 -29.45
C HIS A 292 0.33 10.71 -28.80
N GLU A 293 -0.37 9.87 -29.56
CA GLU A 293 -1.52 9.12 -29.04
C GLU A 293 -1.12 8.11 -27.95
N ILE A 294 0.03 7.44 -28.08
CA ILE A 294 0.59 6.59 -27.04
C ILE A 294 0.91 7.40 -25.78
N SER A 295 1.51 8.58 -25.93
CA SER A 295 1.76 9.49 -24.81
C SER A 295 0.45 9.93 -24.15
N GLN A 296 -0.60 10.23 -24.91
CA GLN A 296 -1.91 10.57 -24.35
C GLN A 296 -2.50 9.40 -23.54
N ARG A 297 -2.48 8.19 -24.09
CA ARG A 297 -3.10 7.01 -23.45
C ARG A 297 -2.34 6.50 -22.23
N ILE A 298 -1.00 6.49 -22.27
CA ILE A 298 -0.15 5.87 -21.23
C ILE A 298 0.39 6.91 -20.26
N LEU A 299 0.80 8.05 -20.78
CA LEU A 299 1.48 9.11 -20.03
C LEU A 299 0.59 10.35 -19.83
N GLN A 300 -0.70 10.27 -20.16
CA GLN A 300 -1.68 11.35 -20.00
C GLN A 300 -1.25 12.65 -20.71
N GLY A 301 -0.51 12.52 -21.82
CA GLY A 301 0.01 13.64 -22.61
C GLY A 301 1.23 14.34 -21.99
N ASP A 302 1.64 13.95 -20.80
CA ASP A 302 2.76 14.55 -20.06
C ASP A 302 4.04 13.72 -20.22
N ALA A 303 4.47 13.56 -21.46
CA ALA A 303 5.75 12.93 -21.78
C ALA A 303 6.82 14.00 -22.00
N ALA A 304 7.98 13.83 -21.39
CA ALA A 304 9.12 14.71 -21.63
C ALA A 304 9.50 14.73 -23.13
N PRO A 305 10.02 15.84 -23.68
CA PRO A 305 10.39 15.94 -25.09
C PRO A 305 11.34 14.82 -25.54
N ALA A 306 12.27 14.41 -24.68
CA ALA A 306 13.16 13.29 -24.94
C ALA A 306 12.42 11.94 -25.08
N THR A 307 11.41 11.68 -24.23
CA THR A 307 10.57 10.49 -24.32
C THR A 307 9.74 10.50 -25.60
N LEU A 308 9.12 11.64 -25.97
CA LEU A 308 8.38 11.75 -27.23
C LEU A 308 9.29 11.55 -28.45
N ALA A 309 10.50 12.12 -28.43
CA ALA A 309 11.49 11.92 -29.49
C ALA A 309 11.91 10.45 -29.60
N GLN A 310 12.10 9.77 -28.47
CA GLN A 310 12.42 8.34 -28.43
C GLN A 310 11.27 7.49 -28.99
N LEU A 311 10.02 7.75 -28.61
CA LEU A 311 8.85 7.06 -29.14
C LEU A 311 8.71 7.28 -30.64
N ASN A 312 8.83 8.53 -31.09
CA ASN A 312 8.75 8.86 -32.51
C ASN A 312 9.89 8.21 -33.32
N GLY A 313 11.13 8.26 -32.81
CA GLY A 313 12.28 7.60 -33.44
C GLY A 313 12.10 6.09 -33.55
N TYR A 314 11.66 5.45 -32.46
CA TYR A 314 11.35 4.02 -32.43
C TYR A 314 10.24 3.64 -33.40
N LEU A 315 9.21 4.50 -33.59
CA LEU A 315 8.11 4.33 -34.54
C LEU A 315 8.42 4.81 -35.97
N ALA A 316 9.49 5.57 -36.19
CA ALA A 316 9.98 5.94 -37.51
C ALA A 316 10.98 4.91 -38.08
N GLY A 317 11.59 4.09 -37.22
CA GLY A 317 12.51 3.00 -37.59
C GLY A 317 13.97 3.39 -37.40
N ALA A 318 14.22 4.52 -36.73
CA ALA A 318 15.56 4.99 -36.43
C ALA A 318 16.17 4.13 -35.30
N GLY A 319 17.35 3.53 -35.57
CA GLY A 319 18.16 2.84 -34.55
C GLY A 319 17.90 1.34 -34.35
N THR A 320 16.90 0.74 -35.01
CA THR A 320 16.71 -0.73 -35.02
C THR A 320 16.96 -1.27 -36.41
N ALA A 321 18.03 -2.07 -36.59
CA ALA A 321 18.41 -2.65 -37.88
C ALA A 321 17.37 -3.62 -38.49
N ALA A 322 16.28 -3.92 -37.77
CA ALA A 322 15.36 -5.00 -38.08
C ALA A 322 13.97 -4.58 -38.58
N LEU A 323 13.58 -3.30 -38.56
CA LEU A 323 12.20 -2.89 -38.91
C LEU A 323 12.18 -1.56 -39.69
N ALA A 324 11.52 -1.57 -40.85
CA ALA A 324 11.24 -0.39 -41.69
C ALA A 324 10.28 0.61 -40.99
N ALA A 325 9.90 1.69 -41.69
CA ALA A 325 8.89 2.66 -41.25
C ALA A 325 7.54 1.99 -40.85
N LEU A 326 6.68 2.71 -40.13
CA LEU A 326 5.47 2.13 -39.54
C LEU A 326 4.51 1.79 -40.67
N SER A 327 4.20 0.51 -40.81
CA SER A 327 3.39 -0.04 -41.89
C SER A 327 2.37 -1.02 -41.30
N THR A 328 1.34 -1.35 -42.09
CA THR A 328 0.33 -2.34 -41.68
C THR A 328 0.95 -3.70 -41.34
N GLU A 329 2.05 -4.08 -41.97
CA GLU A 329 2.74 -5.36 -41.75
C GLU A 329 3.42 -5.46 -40.38
N ASN A 330 3.98 -4.34 -39.89
CA ASN A 330 4.75 -4.30 -38.63
C ASN A 330 4.03 -3.56 -37.49
N TYR A 331 2.83 -3.03 -37.76
CA TYR A 331 2.09 -2.12 -36.88
C TYR A 331 1.99 -2.63 -35.44
N ASP A 332 1.44 -3.82 -35.26
CA ASP A 332 1.20 -4.41 -33.93
C ASP A 332 2.48 -4.54 -33.10
N GLN A 333 3.57 -5.02 -33.72
CA GLN A 333 4.84 -5.20 -33.03
C GLN A 333 5.43 -3.86 -32.58
N ARG A 334 5.39 -2.84 -33.45
CA ARG A 334 5.99 -1.54 -33.19
C ARG A 334 5.20 -0.73 -32.18
N ILE A 335 3.88 -0.80 -32.24
CA ILE A 335 3.04 -0.16 -31.24
C ILE A 335 3.26 -0.79 -29.86
N ARG A 336 3.38 -2.12 -29.75
CA ARG A 336 3.73 -2.79 -28.48
C ARG A 336 5.10 -2.36 -27.96
N GLY A 337 6.10 -2.26 -28.83
CA GLY A 337 7.43 -1.77 -28.46
C GLY A 337 7.42 -0.32 -27.98
N ALA A 338 6.68 0.56 -28.67
CA ALA A 338 6.54 1.96 -28.25
C ALA A 338 5.78 2.08 -26.92
N ALA A 339 4.74 1.28 -26.71
CA ALA A 339 4.05 1.23 -25.42
C ALA A 339 4.97 0.75 -24.29
N ASN A 340 5.83 -0.24 -24.55
CA ASN A 340 6.85 -0.68 -23.61
C ASN A 340 7.77 0.49 -23.21
N LEU A 341 8.31 1.22 -24.19
CA LEU A 341 9.15 2.40 -23.95
C LEU A 341 8.43 3.48 -23.14
N ALA A 342 7.15 3.75 -23.43
CA ALA A 342 6.36 4.70 -22.67
C ALA A 342 6.18 4.23 -21.21
N MET A 343 5.84 2.97 -20.99
CA MET A 343 5.67 2.39 -19.64
C MET A 343 6.98 2.24 -18.87
N ALA A 344 8.12 2.16 -19.56
CA ALA A 344 9.44 2.16 -18.95
C ALA A 344 9.93 3.57 -18.56
N SER A 345 9.25 4.63 -19.04
CA SER A 345 9.67 6.01 -18.78
C SER A 345 9.52 6.41 -17.30
N PRO A 346 10.32 7.40 -16.82
CA PRO A 346 10.18 7.93 -15.46
C PRO A 346 8.77 8.40 -15.13
N ALA A 347 8.12 9.10 -16.07
CA ALA A 347 6.75 9.59 -15.95
C ALA A 347 5.76 8.47 -15.59
N TYR A 348 5.93 7.27 -16.14
CA TYR A 348 5.06 6.14 -15.85
C TYR A 348 5.38 5.45 -14.52
N GLN A 349 6.57 5.64 -13.94
CA GLN A 349 6.91 5.08 -12.62
C GLN A 349 6.24 5.85 -11.48
N LEU A 350 5.72 7.04 -11.76
CA LEU A 350 5.13 7.95 -10.79
C LEU A 350 3.59 7.92 -10.88
N SER A 351 2.92 8.19 -9.77
CA SER A 351 1.45 8.27 -9.67
C SER A 351 0.97 9.62 -9.21
#